data_AF-A0A8H6JMZ6-F1
#
_entry.id   AF-A0A8H6JMZ6-F1
#
_cell.length_a   1.000
_cell.length_b   1.000
_cell.length_c   1.000
_cell.angle_alpha   90.00
_cell.angle_beta   90.00
_cell.angle_gamma   90.00
#
_symmetry.space_group_name_H-M   'P 1'
#
loop_
_entity.id
_entity.type
_entity.pdbx_description
1 polymer ?
#
loop_
_entity_poly.entity_id
_entity_poly.type
_entity_poly.pdbx_seq_one_letter_code
_entity_poly.pdbx_strand_id
1 'polypeptide(L)'
;MYDAGFRANHLCGAKMALVNMHRPLSQEVSESSDRVSLDVLQQLGREIFERLVEKGSISDLESLFRDMTRKTSDEKSPEVLARWKAPTFPVLQDTIALVERLRTPEWQRNPRREPAVLPEVFRLKVATLAFHFPRAAGQEEAFVERLSALIDELARRPAPYHVNWQNFKREATYAHHNVRKRLMRLALIFGSLEGVDIDNPTLSDYLRVDLASYIVERSFRDGPQVKAAAAELKQMLRTWTEGPVEEFRTSAKEVVDKLRPFRDNEWFFEGDLEWAGIRGDDSDSEKDSE
;
A
#
# COMPACT_ATOMS: atom_id res chain seq x y z
N MET A 1 -11.61 25.13 33.63
CA MET A 1 -12.39 24.18 32.80
C MET A 1 -12.91 24.81 31.50
N TYR A 2 -12.20 25.81 30.93
CA TYR A 2 -12.58 26.54 29.70
C TYR A 2 -11.59 26.37 28.53
N ASP A 3 -10.66 25.40 28.63
CA ASP A 3 -9.52 25.28 27.72
C ASP A 3 -9.67 24.14 26.69
N ALA A 4 -10.68 23.27 26.84
CA ALA A 4 -10.91 22.17 25.90
C ALA A 4 -11.60 22.63 24.59
N GLY A 5 -12.57 23.56 24.68
CA GLY A 5 -13.32 24.05 23.52
C GLY A 5 -12.52 24.96 22.59
N PHE A 6 -11.63 25.79 23.15
CA PHE A 6 -10.78 26.69 22.36
C PHE A 6 -9.68 25.91 21.62
N ARG A 7 -9.07 24.91 22.26
CA ARG A 7 -8.06 24.04 21.65
C ARG A 7 -8.62 23.16 20.52
N ALA A 8 -9.84 22.65 20.67
CA ALA A 8 -10.49 21.83 19.63
C ALA A 8 -10.76 22.61 18.33
N ASN A 9 -11.16 23.88 18.43
CA ASN A 9 -11.44 24.73 17.26
C ASN A 9 -10.17 25.12 16.49
N HIS A 10 -9.06 25.41 17.19
CA HIS A 10 -7.78 25.71 16.55
C HIS A 10 -7.17 24.50 15.84
N LEU A 11 -7.26 23.30 16.44
CA LEU A 11 -6.78 22.07 15.80
C LEU A 11 -7.61 21.73 14.54
N CYS A 12 -8.93 21.98 14.58
CA CYS A 12 -9.82 21.76 13.44
C CYS A 12 -9.45 22.66 12.25
N GLY A 13 -9.25 23.96 12.48
CA GLY A 13 -8.84 24.91 11.44
C GLY A 13 -7.46 24.58 10.85
N ALA A 14 -6.49 24.27 11.71
CA ALA A 14 -5.15 23.89 11.31
C ALA A 14 -5.12 22.57 10.51
N LYS A 15 -5.85 21.54 10.98
CA LYS A 15 -6.04 20.27 10.26
C LYS A 15 -6.65 20.51 8.88
N MET A 16 -7.68 21.35 8.79
CA MET A 16 -8.29 21.69 7.51
C MET A 16 -7.33 22.44 6.57
N ALA A 17 -6.49 23.33 7.09
CA ALA A 17 -5.46 23.99 6.31
C ALA A 17 -4.45 22.97 5.74
N LEU A 18 -3.93 22.08 6.57
CA LEU A 18 -2.99 21.03 6.15
C LEU A 18 -3.58 20.08 5.10
N VAL A 19 -4.80 19.62 5.35
CA VAL A 19 -5.55 18.73 4.45
C VAL A 19 -5.95 19.44 3.13
N ASN A 20 -5.78 20.76 3.03
CA ASN A 20 -6.02 21.55 1.82
C ASN A 20 -4.79 22.35 1.35
N MET A 21 -3.59 22.07 1.87
CA MET A 21 -2.33 22.73 1.49
C MET A 21 -2.01 22.70 0.00
N HIS A 22 -2.62 21.75 -0.70
CA HIS A 22 -2.45 21.52 -2.12
C HIS A 22 -3.34 22.40 -3.01
N ARG A 23 -4.38 23.04 -2.44
CA ARG A 23 -5.23 23.94 -3.21
C ARG A 23 -4.40 25.16 -3.57
N PRO A 24 -4.71 25.85 -4.69
CA PRO A 24 -4.14 27.16 -4.97
C PRO A 24 -4.63 28.16 -3.91
N LEU A 25 -4.05 28.07 -2.71
CA LEU A 25 -4.12 29.08 -1.68
C LEU A 25 -3.48 30.29 -2.36
N SER A 26 -4.26 31.31 -2.71
CA SER A 26 -3.84 32.60 -3.27
C SER A 26 -3.88 32.86 -4.79
N GLN A 27 -4.49 32.00 -5.64
CA GLN A 27 -4.73 32.43 -7.04
C GLN A 27 -5.70 33.63 -7.13
N GLU A 28 -6.54 33.83 -6.11
CA GLU A 28 -7.49 34.94 -6.02
C GLU A 28 -6.90 36.19 -5.34
N VAL A 29 -5.66 36.12 -4.81
CA VAL A 29 -5.01 37.26 -4.14
C VAL A 29 -4.16 38.03 -5.15
N SER A 30 -4.59 39.25 -5.44
CA SER A 30 -3.97 40.14 -6.44
C SER A 30 -2.54 40.53 -6.09
N GLU A 31 -2.22 40.72 -4.81
CA GLU A 31 -0.89 41.12 -4.36
C GLU A 31 -0.01 39.91 -4.05
N SER A 32 1.17 39.86 -4.67
CA SER A 32 2.11 38.74 -4.48
C SER A 32 2.68 38.66 -3.06
N SER A 33 2.75 39.79 -2.34
CA SER A 33 3.22 39.90 -0.94
C SER A 33 2.27 39.28 0.07
N ASP A 34 0.98 39.20 -0.25
CA ASP A 34 -0.05 38.63 0.63
C ASP A 34 -0.28 37.13 0.38
N ARG A 35 0.48 36.54 -0.55
CA ARG A 35 0.39 35.11 -0.86
C ARG A 35 1.15 34.32 0.19
N VAL A 36 0.47 33.32 0.76
CA VAL A 36 1.13 32.35 1.63
C VAL A 36 2.11 31.54 0.79
N SER A 37 3.41 31.63 1.11
CA SER A 37 4.44 30.87 0.40
C SER A 37 4.36 29.38 0.74
N LEU A 38 4.94 28.56 -0.14
CA LEU A 38 5.09 27.12 0.07
C LEU A 38 5.82 26.83 1.40
N ASP A 39 6.88 27.57 1.67
CA ASP A 39 7.72 27.39 2.86
C ASP A 39 6.93 27.68 4.14
N VAL A 40 6.09 28.72 4.15
CA VAL A 40 5.23 29.03 5.30
C VAL A 40 4.21 27.92 5.55
N LEU A 41 3.63 27.34 4.50
CA LEU A 41 2.70 26.21 4.64
C LEU A 41 3.40 24.94 5.15
N GLN A 42 4.59 24.64 4.63
CA GLN A 42 5.37 23.50 5.08
C GLN A 42 5.82 23.68 6.53
N GLN A 43 6.25 24.88 6.92
CA GLN A 43 6.64 25.20 8.28
C GLN A 43 5.47 25.04 9.26
N LEU A 44 4.29 25.56 8.92
CA LEU A 44 3.08 25.33 9.70
C LEU A 44 2.77 23.83 9.85
N GLY A 45 2.91 23.06 8.77
CA GLY A 45 2.77 21.60 8.79
C GLY A 45 3.73 20.92 9.76
N ARG A 46 5.02 21.26 9.69
CA ARG A 46 6.06 20.74 10.58
C ARG A 46 5.71 21.03 12.04
N GLU A 47 5.38 22.27 12.38
CA GLU A 47 5.05 22.66 13.75
C GLU A 47 3.83 21.93 14.31
N ILE A 48 2.81 21.69 13.47
CA ILE A 48 1.63 20.92 13.89
C ILE A 48 2.01 19.46 14.17
N PHE A 49 2.76 18.83 13.28
CA PHE A 49 3.19 17.44 13.47
C PHE A 49 4.14 17.28 14.65
N GLU A 50 5.11 18.18 14.81
CA GLU A 50 6.00 18.23 15.97
C GLU A 50 5.21 18.28 17.27
N ARG A 51 4.24 19.20 17.38
CA ARG A 51 3.38 19.30 18.56
C ARG A 51 2.54 18.04 18.81
N LEU A 52 2.07 17.36 17.76
CA LEU A 52 1.34 16.10 17.90
C LEU A 52 2.24 14.98 18.40
N VAL A 53 3.48 14.92 17.91
CA VAL A 53 4.50 13.97 18.38
C VAL A 53 4.87 14.25 19.84
N GLU A 54 5.19 15.49 20.20
CA GLU A 54 5.55 15.90 21.56
C GLU A 54 4.46 15.58 22.59
N LYS A 55 3.19 15.78 22.22
CA LYS A 55 2.04 15.47 23.08
C LYS A 55 1.72 13.96 23.15
N GLY A 56 2.33 13.13 22.32
CA GLY A 56 1.97 11.72 22.19
C GLY A 56 0.57 11.50 21.60
N SER A 57 0.04 12.47 20.84
CA SER A 57 -1.28 12.42 20.21
C SER A 57 -1.27 11.54 18.95
N ILE A 58 -0.97 10.24 19.12
CA ILE A 58 -0.76 9.29 18.00
C ILE A 58 -1.98 9.17 17.11
N SER A 59 -3.18 9.06 17.69
CA SER A 59 -4.42 8.92 16.92
C SER A 59 -4.66 10.12 16.00
N ASP A 60 -4.42 11.33 16.50
CA ASP A 60 -4.60 12.56 15.73
C ASP A 60 -3.54 12.68 14.63
N LEU A 61 -2.29 12.30 14.93
CA LEU A 61 -1.20 12.26 13.95
C LEU A 61 -1.49 11.27 12.84
N GLU A 62 -1.87 10.03 13.16
CA GLU A 62 -2.22 9.00 12.17
C GLU A 62 -3.47 9.38 11.37
N SER A 63 -4.46 10.02 12.00
CA SER A 63 -5.64 10.54 11.30
C SER A 63 -5.24 11.63 10.31
N LEU A 64 -4.39 12.58 10.72
CA LEU A 64 -3.93 13.66 9.85
C LEU A 64 -3.08 13.13 8.69
N PHE A 65 -2.15 12.21 8.94
CA PHE A 65 -1.37 11.51 7.89
C PHE A 65 -2.30 10.91 6.85
N ARG A 66 -3.30 10.14 7.30
CA ARG A 66 -4.28 9.49 6.45
C ARG A 66 -5.12 10.49 5.66
N ASP A 67 -5.58 11.57 6.29
CA ASP A 67 -6.42 12.57 5.62
C ASP A 67 -5.62 13.34 4.54
N MET A 68 -4.33 13.58 4.78
CA MET A 68 -3.42 14.21 3.82
C MET A 68 -3.07 13.28 2.66
N THR A 69 -2.94 11.97 2.88
CA THR A 69 -2.57 10.98 1.84
C THR A 69 -3.77 10.39 1.11
N ARG A 70 -4.94 10.28 1.75
CA ARG A 70 -6.11 9.65 1.12
C ARG A 70 -6.59 10.43 -0.09
N LYS A 71 -6.69 11.75 0.04
CA LYS A 71 -7.19 12.57 -1.05
C LYS A 71 -6.21 12.60 -2.26
N THR A 72 -4.91 12.33 -2.09
CA THR A 72 -4.01 12.15 -3.25
C THR A 72 -4.35 10.90 -4.04
N SER A 73 -4.91 9.88 -3.39
CA SER A 73 -5.30 8.64 -4.04
C SER A 73 -6.50 8.83 -4.97
N ASP A 74 -7.37 9.80 -4.66
CA ASP A 74 -8.59 10.09 -5.43
C ASP A 74 -8.34 11.00 -6.64
N GLU A 75 -7.29 11.82 -6.60
CA GLU A 75 -6.96 12.74 -7.68
C GLU A 75 -6.49 11.98 -8.94
N LYS A 76 -6.93 12.42 -10.14
CA LYS A 76 -6.57 11.78 -11.41
C LYS A 76 -5.53 12.56 -12.20
N SER A 77 -5.47 13.87 -12.00
CA SER A 77 -4.59 14.76 -12.75
C SER A 77 -3.14 14.65 -12.28
N PRO A 78 -2.19 14.28 -13.16
CA PRO A 78 -0.75 14.23 -12.83
C PRO A 78 -0.23 15.58 -12.32
N GLU A 79 -0.72 16.68 -12.89
CA GLU A 79 -0.33 18.02 -12.47
C GLU A 79 -0.84 18.38 -11.09
N VAL A 80 -2.10 18.08 -10.80
CA VAL A 80 -2.68 18.35 -9.47
C VAL A 80 -1.93 17.54 -8.42
N LEU A 81 -1.61 16.27 -8.71
CA LEU A 81 -0.81 15.45 -7.79
C LEU A 81 0.59 15.97 -7.55
N ALA A 82 1.26 16.46 -8.59
CA ALA A 82 2.57 17.09 -8.44
C ALA A 82 2.46 18.31 -7.51
N ARG A 83 1.41 19.13 -7.70
CA ARG A 83 1.09 20.27 -6.82
C ARG A 83 0.70 19.87 -5.41
N TRP A 84 0.15 18.67 -5.20
CA TRP A 84 -0.12 18.12 -3.87
C TRP A 84 1.14 17.59 -3.20
N LYS A 85 1.94 16.86 -3.96
CA LYS A 85 3.14 16.17 -3.47
C LYS A 85 4.20 17.17 -3.03
N ALA A 86 4.40 18.24 -3.78
CA ALA A 86 5.39 19.27 -3.48
C ALA A 86 5.26 19.89 -2.06
N PRO A 87 4.08 20.38 -1.61
CA PRO A 87 3.89 20.90 -0.25
C PRO A 87 3.78 19.80 0.80
N THR A 88 3.12 18.68 0.48
CA THR A 88 2.68 17.73 1.51
C THR A 88 3.73 16.69 1.83
N PHE A 89 4.35 16.11 0.81
CA PHE A 89 5.22 14.95 0.98
C PHE A 89 6.47 15.25 1.83
N PRO A 90 7.15 16.40 1.67
CA PRO A 90 8.28 16.75 2.55
C PRO A 90 7.87 16.77 4.02
N VAL A 91 6.77 17.43 4.37
CA VAL A 91 6.27 17.51 5.76
C VAL A 91 6.03 16.11 6.37
N LEU A 92 5.47 15.19 5.59
CA LEU A 92 5.26 13.81 6.05
C LEU A 92 6.60 13.06 6.23
N GLN A 93 7.55 13.22 5.31
CA GLN A 93 8.89 12.63 5.42
C GLN A 93 9.65 13.17 6.65
N ASP A 94 9.59 14.47 6.87
CA ASP A 94 10.22 15.12 8.02
C ASP A 94 9.61 14.64 9.33
N THR A 95 8.29 14.43 9.36
CA THR A 95 7.61 13.86 10.54
C THR A 95 8.04 12.41 10.78
N ILE A 96 8.20 11.60 9.72
CA ILE A 96 8.73 10.24 9.85
C ILE A 96 10.15 10.27 10.42
N ALA A 97 11.02 11.13 9.86
CA ALA A 97 12.40 11.29 10.30
C ALA A 97 12.50 11.78 11.75
N LEU A 98 11.62 12.69 12.17
CA LEU A 98 11.51 13.15 13.55
C LEU A 98 11.19 11.98 14.49
N VAL A 99 10.17 11.17 14.16
CA VAL A 99 9.76 10.03 14.99
C VAL A 99 10.86 8.98 15.07
N GLU A 100 11.55 8.69 13.96
CA GLU A 100 12.72 7.80 13.93
C GLU A 100 13.84 8.32 14.84
N ARG A 101 14.17 9.61 14.75
CA ARG A 101 15.20 10.26 15.57
C ARG A 101 14.88 10.23 17.06
N LEU A 102 13.61 10.39 17.44
CA LEU A 102 13.18 10.36 18.84
C LEU A 102 13.22 8.94 19.43
N ARG A 103 13.16 7.89 18.60
CA ARG A 103 13.12 6.49 19.05
C ARG A 103 14.51 5.94 19.37
N THR A 104 15.22 6.59 20.29
CA THR A 104 16.54 6.13 20.74
C THR A 104 16.43 4.93 21.71
N PRO A 105 17.51 4.14 21.91
CA PRO A 105 17.54 3.09 22.93
C PRO A 105 17.23 3.60 24.35
N GLU A 106 17.67 4.81 24.68
CA GLU A 106 17.42 5.47 25.96
C GLU A 106 15.93 5.79 26.12
N TRP A 107 15.30 6.34 25.07
CA TRP A 107 13.86 6.56 25.04
C TRP A 107 13.09 5.25 25.23
N GLN A 108 13.48 4.18 24.52
CA GLN A 108 12.80 2.88 24.62
C GLN A 108 12.89 2.25 26.02
N ARG A 109 14.02 2.41 26.71
CA ARG A 109 14.25 1.86 28.05
C ARG A 109 13.65 2.70 29.18
N ASN A 110 13.38 3.98 28.95
CA ASN A 110 12.86 4.88 29.98
C ASN A 110 11.32 4.74 30.12
N PRO A 111 10.78 4.24 31.24
CA PRO A 111 9.33 4.15 31.45
C PRO A 111 8.65 5.52 31.66
N ARG A 112 9.42 6.57 31.97
CA ARG A 112 8.96 7.96 32.14
C ARG A 112 9.42 8.85 30.97
N ARG A 113 9.55 8.27 29.79
CA ARG A 113 9.92 8.99 28.57
C ARG A 113 8.85 9.98 28.15
N GLU A 114 9.29 11.04 27.48
CA GLU A 114 8.43 12.04 26.85
C GLU A 114 8.81 12.15 25.36
N PRO A 115 7.86 11.99 24.42
CA PRO A 115 6.47 11.55 24.63
C PRO A 115 6.41 10.10 25.15
N ALA A 116 5.36 9.75 25.89
CA ALA A 116 5.20 8.40 26.47
C ALA A 116 5.11 7.29 25.40
N VAL A 117 4.52 7.62 24.26
CA VAL A 117 4.34 6.72 23.12
C VAL A 117 4.68 7.49 21.84
N LEU A 118 5.38 6.84 20.92
CA LEU A 118 5.67 7.36 19.58
C LEU A 118 4.88 6.55 18.53
N PRO A 119 4.38 7.19 17.46
CA PRO A 119 3.65 6.51 16.40
C PRO A 119 4.55 5.49 15.69
N GLU A 120 3.93 4.46 15.12
CA GLU A 120 4.71 3.41 14.47
C GLU A 120 5.21 3.86 13.08
N VAL A 121 6.52 4.09 12.98
CA VAL A 121 7.21 4.53 11.76
C VAL A 121 6.80 3.75 10.50
N PHE A 122 6.63 2.43 10.59
CA PHE A 122 6.22 1.63 9.43
C PHE A 122 4.89 2.09 8.87
N ARG A 123 3.89 2.27 9.73
CA ARG A 123 2.54 2.67 9.33
C ARG A 123 2.55 4.04 8.69
N LEU A 124 3.39 4.95 9.20
CA LEU A 124 3.58 6.26 8.59
C LEU A 124 4.17 6.13 7.19
N LYS A 125 5.24 5.32 6.99
CA LYS A 125 5.81 5.04 5.67
C LYS A 125 4.78 4.43 4.71
N VAL A 126 4.03 3.43 5.17
CA VAL A 126 2.95 2.78 4.40
C VAL A 126 1.89 3.79 3.98
N ALA A 127 1.47 4.70 4.87
CA ALA A 127 0.49 5.74 4.53
C ALA A 127 0.97 6.67 3.39
N THR A 128 2.28 6.83 3.20
CA THR A 128 2.83 7.64 2.11
C THR A 128 2.82 6.96 0.74
N LEU A 129 2.52 5.66 0.65
CA LEU A 129 2.45 4.92 -0.62
C LEU A 129 1.45 5.54 -1.60
N ALA A 130 0.43 6.24 -1.10
CA ALA A 130 -0.54 7.00 -1.88
C ALA A 130 0.10 7.99 -2.89
N PHE A 131 1.26 8.56 -2.56
CA PHE A 131 2.01 9.48 -3.42
C PHE A 131 2.81 8.78 -4.54
N HIS A 132 2.88 7.47 -4.50
CA HIS A 132 3.73 6.65 -5.36
C HIS A 132 2.97 5.66 -6.23
N PHE A 133 1.64 5.60 -6.11
CA PHE A 133 0.83 4.72 -6.93
C PHE A 133 1.10 4.92 -8.43
N PRO A 134 1.23 3.83 -9.20
CA PRO A 134 1.46 3.89 -10.64
C PRO A 134 0.20 4.38 -11.33
N ARG A 135 0.30 5.49 -12.07
CA ARG A 135 -0.82 6.12 -12.78
C ARG A 135 -0.68 5.99 -14.29
N ALA A 136 0.56 6.00 -14.79
CA ALA A 136 0.91 5.70 -16.17
C ALA A 136 1.58 4.32 -16.27
N ALA A 137 1.62 3.75 -17.47
CA ALA A 137 2.36 2.52 -17.75
C ALA A 137 3.86 2.79 -17.64
N GLY A 138 4.62 1.79 -17.16
CA GLY A 138 6.05 1.90 -16.88
C GLY A 138 6.37 2.58 -15.55
N GLN A 139 5.37 2.76 -14.67
CA GLN A 139 5.57 3.24 -13.29
C GLN A 139 5.46 2.11 -12.27
N GLU A 140 5.05 0.92 -12.71
CA GLU A 140 4.85 -0.27 -11.91
C GLU A 140 6.14 -0.71 -11.24
N GLU A 141 7.26 -0.73 -11.97
CA GLU A 141 8.57 -1.19 -11.48
C GLU A 141 9.05 -0.31 -10.32
N ALA A 142 9.01 1.02 -10.49
CA ALA A 142 9.39 1.95 -9.43
C ALA A 142 8.45 1.90 -8.21
N PHE A 143 7.20 1.45 -8.38
CA PHE A 143 6.30 1.23 -7.26
C PHE A 143 6.59 -0.10 -6.56
N VAL A 144 6.86 -1.16 -7.33
CA VAL A 144 7.30 -2.47 -6.82
C VAL A 144 8.56 -2.33 -6.00
N GLU A 145 9.60 -1.62 -6.48
CA GLU A 145 10.83 -1.38 -5.72
C GLU A 145 10.56 -0.78 -4.33
N ARG A 146 9.63 0.19 -4.25
CA ARG A 146 9.27 0.84 -2.98
C ARG A 146 8.54 -0.11 -2.04
N LEU A 147 7.61 -0.90 -2.57
CA LEU A 147 6.87 -1.90 -1.80
C LEU A 147 7.82 -3.02 -1.32
N SER A 148 8.72 -3.50 -2.18
CA SER A 148 9.76 -4.47 -1.83
C SER A 148 10.66 -3.94 -0.72
N ALA A 149 11.09 -2.69 -0.78
CA ALA A 149 11.87 -2.08 0.29
C ALA A 149 11.13 -2.07 1.65
N LEU A 150 9.80 -1.86 1.65
CA LEU A 150 8.97 -1.95 2.85
C LEU A 150 8.76 -3.40 3.32
N ILE A 151 8.66 -4.35 2.39
CA ILE A 151 8.63 -5.78 2.72
C ILE A 151 9.94 -6.18 3.41
N ASP A 152 11.09 -5.77 2.86
CA ASP A 152 12.41 -6.05 3.45
C ASP A 152 12.61 -5.34 4.79
N GLU A 153 12.10 -4.12 4.94
CA GLU A 153 12.08 -3.44 6.23
C GLU A 153 11.24 -4.21 7.25
N LEU A 154 10.09 -4.75 6.84
CA LEU A 154 9.22 -5.51 7.72
C LEU A 154 9.83 -6.86 8.12
N ALA A 155 10.40 -7.58 7.15
CA ALA A 155 11.01 -8.89 7.34
C ALA A 155 12.24 -8.86 8.25
N ARG A 156 13.02 -7.78 8.23
CA ARG A 156 14.22 -7.62 9.07
C ARG A 156 13.94 -7.21 10.51
N ARG A 157 12.70 -6.87 10.86
CA ARG A 157 12.38 -6.37 12.21
C ARG A 157 12.31 -7.50 13.23
N PRO A 158 12.93 -7.32 14.41
CA PRO A 158 12.82 -8.27 15.52
C PRO A 158 11.51 -8.06 16.31
N ALA A 159 10.37 -8.03 15.61
CA ALA A 159 9.05 -7.81 16.21
C ALA A 159 7.95 -8.57 15.44
N PRO A 160 6.82 -8.91 16.08
CA PRO A 160 5.68 -9.52 15.40
C PRO A 160 5.21 -8.66 14.21
N TYR A 161 5.26 -9.22 13.00
CA TYR A 161 4.99 -8.47 11.77
C TYR A 161 3.53 -8.51 11.31
N HIS A 162 2.73 -9.49 11.76
CA HIS A 162 1.41 -9.78 11.19
C HIS A 162 0.45 -8.58 11.17
N VAL A 163 0.40 -7.79 12.24
CA VAL A 163 -0.49 -6.61 12.32
C VAL A 163 -0.12 -5.57 11.27
N ASN A 164 1.18 -5.34 11.10
CA ASN A 164 1.71 -4.39 10.13
C ASN A 164 1.59 -4.89 8.71
N TRP A 165 1.74 -6.20 8.53
CA TRP A 165 1.55 -6.84 7.26
C TRP A 165 0.12 -6.70 6.74
N GLN A 166 -0.88 -6.92 7.60
CA GLN A 166 -2.28 -6.71 7.23
C GLN A 166 -2.59 -5.25 6.89
N ASN A 167 -1.99 -4.30 7.64
CA ASN A 167 -2.08 -2.89 7.31
C ASN A 167 -1.46 -2.60 5.93
N PHE A 168 -0.23 -3.07 5.70
CA PHE A 168 0.49 -2.92 4.44
C PHE A 168 -0.30 -3.47 3.25
N LYS A 169 -0.79 -4.72 3.33
CA LYS A 169 -1.61 -5.32 2.26
C LYS A 169 -2.83 -4.45 1.95
N ARG A 170 -3.52 -3.94 2.96
CA ARG A 170 -4.69 -3.07 2.75
C ARG A 170 -4.32 -1.76 2.06
N GLU A 171 -3.26 -1.07 2.49
CA GLU A 171 -2.86 0.22 1.91
C GLU A 171 -2.22 0.05 0.52
N ALA A 172 -1.34 -0.94 0.33
CA ALA A 172 -0.70 -1.23 -0.95
C ALA A 172 -1.71 -1.63 -2.04
N THR A 173 -2.82 -2.26 -1.64
CA THR A 173 -3.93 -2.64 -2.53
C THR A 173 -5.14 -1.74 -2.43
N TYR A 174 -5.05 -0.59 -1.74
CA TYR A 174 -6.17 0.33 -1.60
C TYR A 174 -6.57 0.83 -2.99
N ALA A 175 -7.59 0.19 -3.54
CA ALA A 175 -7.85 0.18 -4.97
C ALA A 175 -8.69 1.40 -5.36
N HIS A 176 -8.04 2.50 -5.70
CA HIS A 176 -8.65 3.49 -6.56
C HIS A 176 -8.69 2.97 -8.01
N HIS A 177 -9.67 3.42 -8.80
CA HIS A 177 -9.94 2.88 -10.16
C HIS A 177 -8.72 2.80 -11.09
N ASN A 178 -7.74 3.70 -10.94
CA ASN A 178 -6.51 3.70 -11.74
C ASN A 178 -5.51 2.63 -11.31
N VAL A 179 -5.33 2.43 -10.00
CA VAL A 179 -4.45 1.39 -9.45
C VAL A 179 -5.05 0.02 -9.72
N ARG A 180 -6.38 -0.08 -9.62
CA ARG A 180 -7.15 -1.31 -9.86
C ARG A 180 -6.83 -1.95 -11.21
N LYS A 181 -6.72 -1.15 -12.27
CA LYS A 181 -6.32 -1.60 -13.61
C LYS A 181 -4.89 -2.18 -13.68
N ARG A 182 -4.02 -1.82 -12.74
CA ARG A 182 -2.61 -2.22 -12.71
C ARG A 182 -2.31 -3.28 -11.67
N LEU A 183 -3.26 -3.59 -10.78
CA LEU A 183 -3.08 -4.56 -9.71
C LEU A 183 -2.63 -5.91 -10.25
N MET A 184 -3.23 -6.40 -11.35
CA MET A 184 -2.81 -7.68 -11.93
C MET A 184 -1.33 -7.66 -12.35
N ARG A 185 -0.87 -6.58 -13.00
CA ARG A 185 0.54 -6.44 -13.36
C ARG A 185 1.45 -6.42 -12.14
N LEU A 186 1.07 -5.71 -11.07
CA LEU A 186 1.81 -5.73 -9.81
C LEU A 186 1.87 -7.14 -9.20
N ALA A 187 0.75 -7.88 -9.24
CA ALA A 187 0.70 -9.25 -8.74
C ALA A 187 1.69 -10.16 -9.47
N LEU A 188 1.74 -10.08 -10.81
CA LEU A 188 2.67 -10.84 -11.63
C LEU A 188 4.13 -10.52 -11.31
N ILE A 189 4.47 -9.24 -11.10
CA ILE A 189 5.85 -8.85 -10.74
C ILE A 189 6.21 -9.37 -9.35
N PHE A 190 5.33 -9.22 -8.35
CA PHE A 190 5.60 -9.72 -7.00
C PHE A 190 5.67 -11.24 -6.93
N GLY A 191 4.83 -11.90 -7.71
CA GLY A 191 4.71 -13.35 -7.74
C GLY A 191 5.76 -14.05 -8.60
N SER A 192 6.53 -13.32 -9.41
CA SER A 192 7.66 -13.92 -10.10
C SER A 192 8.69 -14.44 -9.10
N LEU A 193 9.09 -15.70 -9.26
CA LEU A 193 10.19 -16.33 -8.52
C LEU A 193 11.56 -16.07 -9.19
N GLU A 194 11.60 -15.25 -10.24
CA GLU A 194 12.85 -14.86 -10.88
C GLU A 194 13.77 -14.13 -9.89
N GLY A 195 14.99 -14.64 -9.74
CA GLY A 195 15.99 -14.09 -8.81
C GLY A 195 15.77 -14.44 -7.34
N VAL A 196 14.79 -15.29 -7.01
CA VAL A 196 14.59 -15.81 -5.65
C VAL A 196 15.44 -17.08 -5.46
N ASP A 197 16.13 -17.19 -4.32
CA ASP A 197 16.76 -18.44 -3.89
C ASP A 197 15.66 -19.39 -3.37
N ILE A 198 15.15 -20.24 -4.26
CA ILE A 198 14.01 -21.11 -3.96
C ILE A 198 14.40 -22.25 -3.00
N ASP A 199 15.69 -22.59 -2.90
CA ASP A 199 16.17 -23.59 -1.96
C ASP A 199 16.22 -23.06 -0.52
N ASN A 200 16.33 -21.74 -0.36
CA ASN A 200 16.37 -21.06 0.94
C ASN A 200 15.64 -19.70 0.92
N PRO A 201 14.30 -19.69 0.76
CA PRO A 201 13.51 -18.48 0.66
C PRO A 201 13.56 -17.67 1.96
N THR A 202 13.70 -16.35 1.83
CA THR A 202 13.66 -15.43 2.96
C THR A 202 12.22 -15.10 3.34
N LEU A 203 12.01 -14.52 4.54
CA LEU A 203 10.71 -13.99 4.93
C LEU A 203 10.18 -12.95 3.93
N SER A 204 11.07 -12.14 3.33
CA SER A 204 10.67 -11.20 2.27
C SER A 204 10.05 -11.91 1.07
N ASP A 205 10.60 -13.06 0.66
CA ASP A 205 10.10 -13.83 -0.48
C ASP A 205 8.70 -14.40 -0.20
N TYR A 206 8.50 -14.95 1.00
CA TYR A 206 7.17 -15.39 1.45
C TYR A 206 6.15 -14.25 1.47
N LEU A 207 6.54 -13.07 1.98
CA LEU A 207 5.65 -11.91 2.01
C LEU A 207 5.34 -11.38 0.61
N ARG A 208 6.29 -11.44 -0.34
CA ARG A 208 6.04 -11.08 -1.75
C ARG A 208 5.01 -12.01 -2.39
N VAL A 209 5.14 -13.33 -2.21
CA VAL A 209 4.19 -14.32 -2.73
C VAL A 209 2.80 -14.17 -2.08
N ASP A 210 2.73 -13.94 -0.76
CA ASP A 210 1.45 -13.66 -0.09
C ASP A 210 0.80 -12.35 -0.58
N LEU A 211 1.60 -11.30 -0.82
CA LEU A 211 1.08 -10.07 -1.40
C LEU A 211 0.57 -10.30 -2.83
N ALA A 212 1.32 -11.03 -3.66
CA ALA A 212 0.89 -11.36 -5.02
C ALA A 212 -0.45 -12.09 -5.01
N SER A 213 -0.57 -13.14 -4.18
CA SER A 213 -1.81 -13.91 -3.99
C SER A 213 -2.98 -13.01 -3.57
N TYR A 214 -2.73 -12.12 -2.59
CA TYR A 214 -3.72 -11.17 -2.13
C TYR A 214 -4.16 -10.16 -3.20
N ILE A 215 -3.23 -9.70 -4.05
CA ILE A 215 -3.53 -8.80 -5.16
C ILE A 215 -4.33 -9.52 -6.24
N VAL A 216 -3.99 -10.77 -6.59
CA VAL A 216 -4.77 -11.59 -7.55
C VAL A 216 -6.21 -11.69 -7.07
N GLU A 217 -6.42 -12.13 -5.82
CA GLU A 217 -7.76 -12.28 -5.24
C GLU A 217 -8.62 -11.00 -5.37
N ARG A 218 -7.99 -9.82 -5.20
CA ARG A 218 -8.68 -8.53 -5.29
C ARG A 218 -8.91 -8.02 -6.70
N SER A 219 -7.94 -8.21 -7.59
CA SER A 219 -7.98 -7.72 -8.97
C SER A 219 -8.79 -8.61 -9.89
N PHE A 220 -9.00 -9.87 -9.50
CA PHE A 220 -9.63 -10.85 -10.36
C PHE A 220 -11.06 -10.45 -10.80
N ARG A 221 -11.77 -9.67 -9.97
CA ARG A 221 -13.14 -9.20 -10.27
C ARG A 221 -13.22 -8.12 -11.37
N ASP A 222 -12.08 -7.72 -11.94
CA ASP A 222 -11.97 -6.60 -12.89
C ASP A 222 -11.89 -7.01 -14.36
N GLY A 223 -12.26 -8.25 -14.68
CA GLY A 223 -12.63 -8.73 -16.01
C GLY A 223 -11.57 -8.54 -17.10
N PRO A 224 -11.59 -7.47 -17.91
CA PRO A 224 -10.73 -7.37 -19.10
C PRO A 224 -9.22 -7.45 -18.85
N GLN A 225 -8.71 -6.81 -17.79
CA GLN A 225 -7.28 -6.77 -17.47
C GLN A 225 -6.77 -8.17 -17.07
N VAL A 226 -7.59 -8.90 -16.33
CA VAL A 226 -7.27 -10.23 -15.80
C VAL A 226 -7.26 -11.25 -16.94
N LYS A 227 -8.23 -11.15 -17.86
CA LYS A 227 -8.27 -12.00 -19.07
C LYS A 227 -7.06 -11.77 -19.98
N ALA A 228 -6.61 -10.52 -20.14
CA ALA A 228 -5.39 -10.23 -20.91
C ALA A 228 -4.13 -10.83 -20.27
N ALA A 229 -4.08 -10.90 -18.94
CA ALA A 229 -2.97 -11.44 -18.15
C ALA A 229 -3.07 -12.94 -17.84
N ALA A 230 -4.06 -13.65 -18.42
CA ALA A 230 -4.39 -15.04 -18.13
C ALA A 230 -3.20 -15.99 -18.19
N ALA A 231 -2.47 -15.95 -19.31
CA ALA A 231 -1.36 -16.84 -19.58
C ALA A 231 -0.19 -16.58 -18.62
N GLU A 232 0.14 -15.31 -18.36
CA GLU A 232 1.17 -14.93 -17.39
C GLU A 232 0.79 -15.38 -15.96
N LEU A 233 -0.48 -15.23 -15.57
CA LEU A 233 -0.96 -15.67 -14.26
C LEU A 233 -0.88 -17.19 -14.12
N LYS A 234 -1.32 -17.95 -15.13
CA LYS A 234 -1.18 -19.42 -15.15
C LYS A 234 0.28 -19.83 -15.03
N GLN A 235 1.17 -19.20 -15.80
CA GLN A 235 2.60 -19.49 -15.75
C GLN A 235 3.18 -19.21 -14.36
N MET A 236 2.84 -18.07 -13.75
CA MET A 236 3.26 -17.72 -12.40
C MET A 236 2.79 -18.77 -11.37
N LEU A 237 1.51 -19.14 -11.36
CA LEU A 237 0.97 -20.14 -10.44
C LEU A 237 1.58 -21.54 -10.68
N ARG A 238 1.87 -21.89 -11.93
CA ARG A 238 2.58 -23.12 -12.28
C ARG A 238 3.98 -23.14 -11.67
N THR A 239 4.75 -22.05 -11.78
CA THR A 239 6.08 -21.97 -11.15
C THR A 239 6.03 -22.12 -9.63
N TRP A 240 4.97 -21.63 -8.98
CA TRP A 240 4.77 -21.83 -7.55
C TRP A 240 4.46 -23.28 -7.21
N THR A 241 3.69 -23.96 -8.06
CA THR A 241 3.21 -25.33 -7.82
C THR A 241 4.30 -26.37 -8.08
N GLU A 242 5.15 -26.13 -9.08
CA GLU A 242 6.29 -26.99 -9.43
C GLU A 242 7.52 -26.71 -8.55
N GLY A 243 7.54 -25.59 -7.81
CA GLY A 243 8.63 -25.22 -6.92
C GLY A 243 8.77 -26.15 -5.70
N PRO A 244 9.97 -26.28 -5.09
CA PRO A 244 10.21 -27.13 -3.93
C PRO A 244 9.59 -26.61 -2.62
N VAL A 245 9.20 -25.34 -2.54
CA VAL A 245 8.67 -24.66 -1.34
C VAL A 245 7.17 -24.95 -1.15
N GLU A 246 6.80 -25.64 -0.07
CA GLU A 246 5.43 -26.08 0.19
C GLU A 246 4.44 -24.93 0.38
N GLU A 247 4.85 -23.83 1.01
CA GLU A 247 3.98 -22.67 1.22
C GLU A 247 3.65 -21.97 -0.12
N PHE A 248 4.56 -21.99 -1.10
CA PHE A 248 4.29 -21.44 -2.43
C PHE A 248 3.28 -22.31 -3.17
N ARG A 249 3.43 -23.65 -3.10
CA ARG A 249 2.45 -24.60 -3.64
C ARG A 249 1.06 -24.41 -3.01
N THR A 250 1.01 -24.29 -1.69
CA THR A 250 -0.22 -24.01 -0.94
C THR A 250 -0.87 -22.71 -1.39
N SER A 251 -0.07 -21.63 -1.51
CA SER A 251 -0.55 -20.33 -1.99
C SER A 251 -1.13 -20.41 -3.40
N ALA A 252 -0.48 -21.16 -4.30
CA ALA A 252 -0.97 -21.35 -5.67
C ALA A 252 -2.33 -22.03 -5.68
N LYS A 253 -2.48 -23.11 -4.91
CA LYS A 253 -3.74 -23.84 -4.77
C LYS A 253 -4.84 -22.95 -4.19
N GLU A 254 -4.54 -22.20 -3.13
CA GLU A 254 -5.51 -21.26 -2.53
C GLU A 254 -5.98 -20.20 -3.53
N VAL A 255 -5.07 -19.66 -4.34
CA VAL A 255 -5.44 -18.72 -5.41
C VAL A 255 -6.40 -19.41 -6.37
N VAL A 256 -6.03 -20.57 -6.93
CA VAL A 256 -6.86 -21.30 -7.89
C VAL A 256 -8.24 -21.66 -7.32
N ASP A 257 -8.30 -22.14 -6.07
CA ASP A 257 -9.55 -22.47 -5.39
C ASP A 257 -10.44 -21.25 -5.18
N LYS A 258 -9.86 -20.09 -4.85
CA LYS A 258 -10.60 -18.82 -4.75
C LYS A 258 -11.09 -18.30 -6.10
N LEU A 259 -10.43 -18.65 -7.21
CA LEU A 259 -10.84 -18.24 -8.55
C LEU A 259 -12.00 -19.08 -9.11
N ARG A 260 -12.18 -20.32 -8.61
CA ARG A 260 -13.18 -21.28 -9.10
C ARG A 260 -14.64 -20.81 -9.03
N PRO A 261 -15.11 -20.15 -7.94
CA PRO A 261 -16.54 -19.80 -7.80
C PRO A 261 -17.04 -18.74 -8.78
N PHE A 262 -16.18 -18.01 -9.47
CA PHE A 262 -16.63 -16.95 -10.36
C PHE A 262 -16.90 -17.53 -11.76
N ARG A 263 -18.20 -17.65 -12.10
CA ARG A 263 -18.67 -18.25 -13.37
C ARG A 263 -18.15 -17.57 -14.63
N ASP A 264 -17.74 -16.30 -14.55
CA ASP A 264 -17.17 -15.55 -15.67
C ASP A 264 -15.70 -15.92 -15.99
N ASN A 265 -15.17 -16.99 -15.36
CA ASN A 265 -13.77 -17.38 -15.39
C ASN A 265 -13.48 -18.63 -16.19
N GLU A 266 -14.43 -19.14 -16.97
CA GLU A 266 -14.22 -20.33 -17.79
C GLU A 266 -12.93 -20.19 -18.63
N TRP A 267 -12.65 -18.99 -19.15
CA TRP A 267 -11.40 -18.66 -19.84
C TRP A 267 -10.11 -18.93 -19.05
N PHE A 268 -10.14 -18.84 -17.71
CA PHE A 268 -9.00 -19.16 -16.85
C PHE A 268 -8.88 -20.68 -16.66
N PHE A 269 -9.98 -21.41 -16.68
CA PHE A 269 -9.99 -22.87 -16.56
C PHE A 269 -9.93 -23.60 -17.91
N GLU A 270 -10.05 -22.87 -19.02
CA GLU A 270 -9.79 -23.38 -20.38
C GLU A 270 -8.30 -23.74 -20.54
N GLY A 271 -8.02 -24.99 -20.92
CA GLY A 271 -6.67 -25.52 -21.13
C GLY A 271 -6.13 -26.32 -19.95
N ASP A 272 -4.87 -26.74 -20.07
CA ASP A 272 -4.24 -27.67 -19.13
C ASP A 272 -3.92 -27.00 -17.77
N LEU A 273 -4.68 -27.39 -16.75
CA LEU A 273 -4.46 -27.10 -15.33
C LEU A 273 -4.07 -28.37 -14.54
N GLU A 274 -3.55 -29.40 -15.21
CA GLU A 274 -3.10 -30.64 -14.54
C GLU A 274 -2.06 -30.34 -13.46
N TRP A 275 -1.23 -29.31 -13.67
CA TRP A 275 -0.27 -28.81 -12.70
C TRP A 275 -0.91 -28.32 -11.40
N ALA A 276 -2.16 -27.85 -11.42
CA ALA A 276 -2.89 -27.43 -10.23
C ALA A 276 -3.55 -28.60 -9.48
N GLY A 277 -3.37 -29.84 -9.94
CA GLY A 277 -4.07 -31.02 -9.42
C GLY A 277 -5.58 -31.01 -9.72
N ILE A 278 -6.00 -30.15 -10.66
CA ILE A 278 -7.37 -30.12 -11.17
C ILE A 278 -7.38 -31.07 -12.35
N ARG A 279 -7.87 -32.30 -12.14
CA ARG A 279 -8.29 -33.13 -13.26
C ARG A 279 -9.38 -32.37 -13.99
N GLY A 280 -9.22 -32.19 -15.31
CA GLY A 280 -10.34 -31.83 -16.16
C GLY A 280 -11.48 -32.78 -15.83
N ASP A 281 -12.65 -32.23 -15.53
CA ASP A 281 -13.86 -33.04 -15.42
C ASP A 281 -14.06 -33.58 -16.85
N ASP A 282 -13.56 -34.79 -17.09
CA ASP A 282 -13.87 -35.57 -18.27
C ASP A 282 -15.37 -35.80 -18.17
N SER A 283 -16.15 -34.83 -18.64
CA SER A 283 -17.58 -34.99 -18.82
C SER A 283 -17.71 -36.07 -19.89
N ASP A 284 -17.82 -37.31 -19.43
CA ASP A 284 -18.31 -38.46 -20.16
C ASP A 284 -19.66 -38.06 -20.76
N SER A 285 -19.59 -37.46 -21.95
CA SER A 285 -20.71 -37.43 -22.87
C SER A 285 -20.78 -38.79 -23.56
N GLU A 286 -20.94 -39.86 -22.77
CA GLU A 286 -21.60 -41.06 -23.24
C GLU A 286 -23.08 -40.70 -23.40
N LYS A 287 -23.40 -40.10 -24.56
CA LYS A 287 -24.75 -40.16 -25.08
C LYS A 287 -24.96 -41.58 -25.56
N ASP A 288 -25.54 -42.38 -24.68
CA ASP A 288 -26.21 -43.64 -25.00
C ASP A 288 -26.99 -43.48 -26.30
N SER A 289 -26.57 -44.26 -27.30
CA SER A 289 -27.31 -44.52 -28.51
C SER A 289 -28.13 -45.78 -28.26
N GLU A 290 -29.42 -45.62 -27.92
CA GLU A 290 -30.46 -46.63 -28.12
C GLU A 290 -31.83 -45.97 -28.30
#